data_AF-A0A1E4JMS1-F1
#
_entry.id   AF-A0A1E4JMS1-F1
#
_cell.length_a   1.000
_cell.length_b   1.000
_cell.length_c   1.000
_cell.angle_alpha   90.00
_cell.angle_beta   90.00
_cell.angle_gamma   90.00
#
_symmetry.space_group_name_H-M   'P 1'
#
loop_
_entity.id
_entity.type
_entity.pdbx_description
1 polymer ?
#
loop_
_entity_poly.entity_id
_entity_poly.type
_entity_poly.pdbx_seq_one_letter_code
_entity_poly.pdbx_strand_id
1 'polypeptide(L)'
;MFQYSTLAGLKSLAKQIQAEQSVPRHDALDLAACAGGFQGYVDAKRKLPSRSTLHNVMVRQNWWGYETRESGTAHIDLKLRAPLTELVRRHHLTGYLGACKIEDSVFLERTGQQRHANEIQWYIGRIARALQFMDATGLKPSSARRCYPTHEYDSRPPVADHDHCWFDPEARVHILSTEPYPGRTERGEPRQIEWERRHGWSTIYVNWGSIYGNGTEFILCCPAAYAEVLSAKVELLERSSPAVEDEAVVIETFDPAARKVIVFD
;
A
#
# COMPACT_ATOMS: atom_id res chain seq x y z
N MET A 1 -21.07 30.35 17.54
CA MET A 1 -20.86 29.63 16.27
C MET A 1 -19.55 28.87 16.41
N PHE A 2 -19.58 27.54 16.41
CA PHE A 2 -18.35 26.75 16.55
C PHE A 2 -17.71 26.63 15.17
N GLN A 3 -16.54 27.23 14.98
CA GLN A 3 -15.82 27.14 13.71
C GLN A 3 -14.65 26.18 13.87
N TYR A 4 -14.69 25.06 13.15
CA TYR A 4 -13.57 24.13 13.02
C TYR A 4 -13.25 23.93 11.54
N SER A 5 -11.96 23.78 11.22
CA SER A 5 -11.47 23.61 9.85
C SER A 5 -10.91 22.21 9.59
N THR A 6 -11.00 21.28 10.56
CA THR A 6 -10.46 19.92 10.43
C THR A 6 -11.37 18.86 11.05
N LEU A 7 -11.25 17.62 10.58
CA LEU A 7 -12.00 16.48 11.11
C LEU A 7 -11.68 16.19 12.59
N ALA A 8 -10.45 16.46 13.02
CA ALA A 8 -10.04 16.35 14.42
C ALA A 8 -10.77 17.38 15.31
N GLY A 9 -10.90 18.62 14.83
CA GLY A 9 -11.69 19.66 15.48
C GLY A 9 -13.15 19.26 15.65
N LEU A 10 -13.76 18.70 14.60
CA LEU A 10 -15.12 18.14 14.66
C LEU A 10 -15.23 17.03 15.72
N LYS A 11 -14.31 16.05 15.71
CA LYS A 11 -14.33 14.93 16.67
C LYS A 11 -14.19 15.40 18.13
N SER A 12 -13.43 16.49 18.35
CA SER A 12 -13.25 17.13 19.66
C SER A 12 -14.52 17.82 20.13
N LEU A 13 -15.16 18.60 19.26
CA LEU A 13 -16.46 19.23 19.53
C LEU A 13 -17.53 18.18 19.82
N ALA A 14 -17.59 17.11 19.02
CA ALA A 14 -18.50 15.99 19.25
C ALA A 14 -18.27 15.30 20.60
N LYS A 15 -17.05 15.33 21.15
CA LYS A 15 -16.77 14.79 22.49
C LYS A 15 -17.33 15.70 23.60
N GLN A 16 -17.27 17.02 23.39
CA GLN A 16 -17.91 17.99 24.29
C GLN A 16 -19.43 17.85 24.26
N ILE A 17 -20.04 17.81 23.07
CA ILE A 17 -21.50 17.60 22.90
C ILE A 17 -21.95 16.29 23.54
N GLN A 18 -21.20 15.21 23.34
CA GLN A 18 -21.48 13.92 23.97
C GLN A 18 -21.52 14.02 25.50
N ALA A 19 -20.59 14.77 26.11
CA ALA A 19 -20.51 14.94 27.55
C ALA A 19 -21.60 15.88 28.09
N GLU A 20 -21.90 16.97 27.38
CA GLU A 20 -22.88 17.98 27.80
C GLU A 20 -24.32 17.52 27.63
N GLN A 21 -24.61 16.81 26.54
CA GLN A 21 -25.98 16.44 26.15
C GLN A 21 -26.30 14.96 26.40
N SER A 22 -25.33 14.17 26.87
CA SER A 22 -25.49 12.73 27.14
C SER A 22 -26.04 11.93 25.94
N VAL A 23 -25.67 12.32 24.72
CA VAL A 23 -26.11 11.67 23.48
C VAL A 23 -25.12 10.58 23.01
N PRO A 24 -25.57 9.57 22.25
CA PRO A 24 -24.68 8.61 21.61
C PRO A 24 -23.59 9.27 20.75
N ARG A 25 -22.44 8.61 20.62
CA ARG A 25 -21.26 9.15 19.92
C ARG A 25 -21.55 9.53 18.46
N HIS A 26 -22.40 8.77 17.76
CA HIS A 26 -22.75 9.02 16.36
C HIS A 26 -23.61 10.28 16.23
N ASP A 27 -24.63 10.43 17.07
CA ASP A 27 -25.46 11.64 17.12
C ASP A 27 -24.61 12.88 17.46
N ALA A 28 -23.68 12.75 18.40
CA ALA A 28 -22.78 13.85 18.74
C ALA A 28 -21.88 14.27 17.57
N LEU A 29 -21.48 13.33 16.71
CA LEU A 29 -20.68 13.60 15.51
C LEU A 29 -21.51 14.30 14.43
N ASP A 30 -22.75 13.88 14.23
CA ASP A 30 -23.68 14.54 13.29
C ASP A 30 -24.06 15.94 13.78
N LEU A 31 -24.34 16.12 15.07
CA LEU A 31 -24.60 17.43 15.67
C LEU A 31 -23.39 18.36 15.54
N ALA A 32 -22.18 17.86 15.80
CA ALA A 32 -20.96 18.63 15.59
C ALA A 32 -20.81 19.01 14.11
N ALA A 33 -21.05 18.09 13.19
CA ALA A 33 -20.98 18.32 11.74
C ALA A 33 -21.97 19.40 11.28
N CYS A 34 -23.22 19.32 11.72
CA CYS A 34 -24.25 20.32 11.44
C CYS A 34 -23.87 21.70 12.01
N ALA A 35 -23.28 21.74 13.21
CA ALA A 35 -22.83 22.99 13.83
C ALA A 35 -21.74 23.72 13.03
N GLY A 36 -20.92 22.98 12.26
CA GLY A 36 -19.93 23.55 11.34
C GLY A 36 -20.41 23.69 9.90
N GLY A 37 -21.71 23.57 9.62
CA GLY A 37 -22.30 23.83 8.30
C GLY A 37 -22.26 22.67 7.31
N PHE A 38 -22.05 21.44 7.79
CA PHE A 38 -22.13 20.23 6.96
C PHE A 38 -23.50 19.57 7.09
N GLN A 39 -23.89 18.75 6.11
CA GLN A 39 -25.18 18.02 6.17
C GLN A 39 -25.20 16.90 7.22
N GLY A 40 -24.02 16.49 7.72
CA GLY A 40 -23.82 15.42 8.68
C GLY A 40 -22.36 14.98 8.70
N TYR A 41 -22.01 14.04 9.59
CA TYR A 41 -20.62 13.59 9.78
C TYR A 41 -20.01 12.99 8.52
N VAL A 42 -20.80 12.30 7.70
CA VAL A 42 -20.34 11.73 6.42
C VAL A 42 -19.94 12.84 5.44
N ASP A 43 -20.74 13.90 5.33
CA ASP A 43 -20.45 15.06 4.47
C ASP A 43 -19.22 15.83 4.98
N ALA A 44 -19.16 16.05 6.31
CA ALA A 44 -18.02 16.67 6.96
C ALA A 44 -16.72 15.86 6.79
N LYS A 45 -16.78 14.53 6.88
CA LYS A 45 -15.63 13.64 6.64
C LYS A 45 -15.08 13.75 5.22
N ARG A 46 -15.95 14.00 4.22
CA ARG A 46 -15.55 14.19 2.82
C ARG A 46 -14.94 15.56 2.57
N LYS A 47 -15.46 16.60 3.22
CA LYS A 47 -15.12 18.01 2.94
C LYS A 47 -14.05 18.60 3.85
N LEU A 48 -13.92 18.11 5.07
CA LEU A 48 -12.90 18.61 6.00
C LEU A 48 -11.58 17.89 5.75
N PRO A 49 -10.46 18.64 5.67
CA PRO A 49 -9.16 18.01 5.78
C PRO A 49 -9.08 17.32 7.14
N SER A 50 -8.78 16.02 7.17
CA SER A 50 -8.21 15.48 8.39
C SER A 50 -6.93 16.28 8.63
N ARG A 51 -6.68 16.71 9.88
CA ARG A 51 -5.32 17.05 10.25
C ARG A 51 -4.55 15.78 9.92
N SER A 52 -3.76 15.79 8.86
CA SER A 52 -3.03 14.62 8.37
C SER A 52 -1.98 14.31 9.42
N THR A 53 -2.38 13.60 10.47
CA THR A 53 -1.46 12.90 11.35
C THR A 53 -0.89 11.79 10.50
N LEU A 54 0.28 12.03 9.92
CA LEU A 54 1.02 10.96 9.28
C LEU A 54 1.46 9.99 10.37
N HIS A 55 1.28 8.72 10.10
CA HIS A 55 1.66 7.62 10.97
C HIS A 55 3.04 7.13 10.54
N ASN A 56 3.91 6.93 11.53
CA ASN A 56 5.21 6.32 11.30
C ASN A 56 5.02 4.81 11.15
N VAL A 57 5.55 4.26 10.07
CA VAL A 57 5.61 2.82 9.84
C VAL A 57 7.03 2.45 9.47
N MET A 58 7.64 1.56 10.24
CA MET A 58 8.97 1.04 9.96
C MET A 58 8.84 -0.35 9.33
N VAL A 59 9.55 -0.55 8.22
CA VAL A 59 9.76 -1.86 7.62
C VAL A 59 11.21 -2.25 7.86
N ARG A 60 11.47 -3.46 8.38
CA ARG A 60 12.82 -3.91 8.70
C ARG A 60 13.04 -5.37 8.37
N GLN A 61 14.28 -5.71 8.09
CA GLN A 61 14.76 -7.09 8.11
C GLN A 61 16.21 -7.15 8.60
N ASN A 62 16.51 -8.12 9.45
CA ASN A 62 17.88 -8.57 9.64
C ASN A 62 18.26 -9.51 8.49
N TRP A 63 19.43 -9.32 7.91
CA TRP A 63 19.87 -10.08 6.73
C TRP A 63 21.23 -10.74 6.96
N TRP A 64 21.43 -11.84 6.23
CA TRP A 64 22.71 -12.52 6.09
C TRP A 64 22.88 -12.88 4.61
N GLY A 65 23.94 -12.36 4.01
CA GLY A 65 24.32 -12.60 2.62
C GLY A 65 25.08 -13.91 2.51
N TYR A 66 24.48 -14.95 1.92
CA TYR A 66 25.12 -16.26 1.90
C TYR A 66 26.34 -16.33 0.97
N GLU A 67 26.41 -15.44 -0.02
CA GLU A 67 27.56 -15.31 -0.93
C GLU A 67 28.61 -14.36 -0.38
N THR A 68 28.23 -13.18 0.14
CA THR A 68 29.19 -12.20 0.68
C THR A 68 29.65 -12.53 2.10
N ARG A 69 28.92 -13.40 2.81
CA ARG A 69 29.11 -13.71 4.24
C ARG A 69 28.93 -12.50 5.17
N GLU A 70 28.35 -11.43 4.67
CA GLU A 70 28.01 -10.25 5.44
C GLU A 70 26.67 -10.44 6.15
N SER A 71 26.44 -9.65 7.20
CA SER A 71 25.14 -9.57 7.85
C SER A 71 24.87 -8.15 8.28
N GLY A 72 23.60 -7.86 8.55
CA GLY A 72 23.22 -6.51 8.90
C GLY A 72 21.74 -6.35 9.17
N THR A 73 21.33 -5.10 9.27
CA THR A 73 19.94 -4.67 9.28
C THR A 73 19.67 -3.83 8.05
N ALA A 74 18.49 -4.02 7.45
CA ALA A 74 17.93 -3.14 6.46
C ALA A 74 16.62 -2.58 6.99
N HIS A 75 16.41 -1.27 6.89
CA HIS A 75 15.14 -0.67 7.30
C HIS A 75 14.79 0.59 6.50
N ILE A 76 13.50 0.93 6.54
CA ILE A 76 12.99 2.20 6.03
C ILE A 76 11.82 2.68 6.91
N ASP A 77 11.79 3.99 7.16
CA ASP A 77 10.70 4.66 7.85
C ASP A 77 9.78 5.38 6.85
N LEU A 78 8.49 5.11 6.96
CA LEU A 78 7.44 5.68 6.13
C LEU A 78 6.54 6.61 6.93
N LYS A 79 6.02 7.63 6.24
CA LYS A 79 4.97 8.51 6.73
C LYS A 79 3.70 8.25 5.93
N LEU A 80 2.78 7.47 6.50
CA LEU A 80 1.55 7.04 5.84
C LEU A 80 0.32 7.77 6.39
N ARG A 81 -0.75 7.91 5.61
CA ARG A 81 -2.00 8.56 6.07
C ARG A 81 -2.80 7.69 7.02
N ALA A 82 -2.68 6.37 6.90
CA ALA A 82 -3.29 5.40 7.81
C ALA A 82 -2.24 4.67 8.65
N PRO A 83 -2.58 4.27 9.89
CA PRO A 83 -1.71 3.41 10.70
C PRO A 83 -1.57 2.02 10.09
N LEU A 84 -0.46 1.33 10.38
CA LEU A 84 -0.16 0.00 9.82
C LEU A 84 -1.29 -1.01 10.06
N THR A 85 -1.94 -0.95 11.23
CA THR A 85 -3.04 -1.86 11.62
C THR A 85 -4.32 -1.69 10.78
N GLU A 86 -4.52 -0.52 10.17
CA GLU A 86 -5.60 -0.26 9.22
C GLU A 86 -5.21 -0.64 7.79
N LEU A 87 -3.93 -0.50 7.46
CA LEU A 87 -3.40 -0.87 6.15
C LEU A 87 -3.30 -2.39 5.99
N VAL A 88 -2.63 -3.06 6.92
CA VAL A 88 -2.25 -4.47 6.82
C VAL A 88 -2.86 -5.26 7.96
N ARG A 89 -3.55 -6.35 7.59
CA ARG A 89 -4.01 -7.40 8.52
C ARG A 89 -3.28 -8.69 8.18
N ARG A 90 -3.31 -9.68 9.07
CA ARG A 90 -2.62 -10.96 8.86
C ARG A 90 -2.93 -11.62 7.51
N HIS A 91 -4.18 -11.56 7.03
CA HIS A 91 -4.56 -12.14 5.74
C HIS A 91 -4.12 -11.30 4.51
N HIS A 92 -3.66 -10.07 4.71
CA HIS A 92 -3.03 -9.24 3.66
C HIS A 92 -1.53 -9.54 3.50
N LEU A 93 -0.93 -10.40 4.35
CA LEU A 93 0.47 -10.83 4.25
C LEU A 93 0.63 -11.85 3.11
N THR A 94 0.43 -11.39 1.89
CA THR A 94 0.53 -12.15 0.64
C THR A 94 1.15 -11.26 -0.45
N GLY A 95 1.46 -11.84 -1.61
CA GLY A 95 2.16 -11.12 -2.68
C GLY A 95 3.47 -10.50 -2.17
N TYR A 96 3.65 -9.20 -2.41
CA TYR A 96 4.81 -8.45 -1.93
C TYR A 96 5.00 -8.46 -0.40
N LEU A 97 3.93 -8.66 0.37
CA LEU A 97 3.97 -8.76 1.84
C LEU A 97 4.07 -10.20 2.36
N GLY A 98 4.17 -11.20 1.47
CA GLY A 98 4.04 -12.63 1.82
C GLY A 98 5.07 -13.17 2.82
N ALA A 99 6.23 -12.51 2.93
CA ALA A 99 7.29 -12.89 3.85
C ALA A 99 7.41 -11.94 5.06
N CYS A 100 6.39 -11.10 5.27
CA CYS A 100 6.32 -10.15 6.37
C CYS A 100 5.55 -10.71 7.58
N LYS A 101 5.79 -10.11 8.74
CA LYS A 101 5.08 -10.30 10.00
C LYS A 101 4.78 -8.94 10.62
N ILE A 102 3.61 -8.84 11.23
CA ILE A 102 3.22 -7.65 11.99
C ILE A 102 3.65 -7.91 13.44
N GLU A 103 4.70 -7.23 13.88
CA GLU A 103 5.26 -7.37 15.22
C GLU A 103 4.67 -6.31 16.17
N ASP A 104 4.47 -5.08 15.67
CA ASP A 104 3.79 -3.99 16.39
C ASP A 104 2.92 -3.18 15.41
N SER A 105 2.02 -2.36 15.96
CA SER A 105 1.18 -1.37 15.29
C SER A 105 1.91 -0.37 14.39
N VAL A 106 3.23 -0.29 14.47
CA VAL A 106 4.09 0.59 13.67
C VAL A 106 5.22 -0.17 12.97
N PHE A 107 5.33 -1.49 13.14
CA PHE A 107 6.51 -2.26 12.76
C PHE A 107 6.15 -3.51 11.96
N LEU A 108 6.66 -3.57 10.72
CA LEU A 108 6.52 -4.70 9.81
C LEU A 108 7.90 -5.35 9.61
N GLU A 109 8.06 -6.58 10.10
CA GLU A 109 9.31 -7.33 9.94
C GLU A 109 9.24 -8.26 8.73
N ARG A 110 10.22 -8.21 7.84
CA ARG A 110 10.40 -9.19 6.78
C ARG A 110 11.39 -10.27 7.23
N THR A 111 11.10 -11.52 6.84
CA THR A 111 11.97 -12.67 7.07
C THR A 111 12.51 -13.24 5.76
N GLY A 112 13.73 -13.78 5.75
CA GLY A 112 14.31 -14.50 4.62
C GLY A 112 15.83 -14.35 4.51
N GLN A 113 16.45 -15.22 3.71
CA GLN A 113 17.87 -15.15 3.37
C GLN A 113 18.06 -14.45 2.02
N GLN A 114 19.18 -13.76 1.86
CA GLN A 114 19.51 -12.97 0.66
C GLN A 114 20.90 -13.36 0.15
N ARG A 115 21.17 -13.14 -1.14
CA ARG A 115 22.51 -13.34 -1.72
C ARG A 115 23.48 -12.28 -1.22
N HIS A 116 23.03 -11.03 -1.29
CA HIS A 116 23.83 -9.82 -1.14
C HIS A 116 23.05 -8.68 -0.46
N ALA A 117 23.76 -7.63 -0.06
CA ALA A 117 23.19 -6.45 0.60
C ALA A 117 22.28 -5.59 -0.31
N ASN A 118 22.53 -5.53 -1.63
CA ASN A 118 21.68 -4.79 -2.55
C ASN A 118 20.30 -5.45 -2.74
N GLU A 119 20.26 -6.78 -2.71
CA GLU A 119 19.02 -7.54 -2.82
C GLU A 119 18.08 -7.22 -1.65
N ILE A 120 18.62 -7.01 -0.45
CA ILE A 120 17.80 -6.64 0.70
C ILE A 120 17.22 -5.23 0.58
N GLN A 121 17.98 -4.26 0.05
CA GLN A 121 17.46 -2.91 -0.23
C GLN A 121 16.23 -2.98 -1.12
N TRP A 122 16.36 -3.70 -2.23
CA TRP A 122 15.26 -3.91 -3.17
C TRP A 122 14.01 -4.54 -2.52
N TYR A 123 14.18 -5.60 -1.71
CA TYR A 123 13.04 -6.23 -1.04
C TYR A 123 12.32 -5.30 -0.04
N ILE A 124 13.07 -4.51 0.72
CA ILE A 124 12.50 -3.55 1.69
C ILE A 124 11.83 -2.41 0.94
N GLY A 125 12.47 -1.86 -0.10
CA GLY A 125 11.90 -0.82 -0.96
C GLY A 125 10.58 -1.26 -1.59
N ARG A 126 10.52 -2.50 -2.10
CA ARG A 126 9.31 -3.10 -2.68
C ARG A 126 8.16 -3.22 -1.69
N ILE A 127 8.43 -3.59 -0.44
CA ILE A 127 7.41 -3.59 0.62
C ILE A 127 6.95 -2.16 0.92
N ALA A 128 7.89 -1.23 0.98
CA ALA A 128 7.60 0.18 1.23
C ALA A 128 6.67 0.77 0.16
N ARG A 129 6.97 0.51 -1.12
CA ARG A 129 6.13 0.92 -2.25
C ARG A 129 4.77 0.25 -2.22
N ALA A 130 4.67 -1.03 -1.84
CA ALA A 130 3.39 -1.69 -1.65
C ALA A 130 2.55 -1.01 -0.55
N LEU A 131 3.16 -0.59 0.56
CA LEU A 131 2.45 0.16 1.61
C LEU A 131 2.00 1.55 1.15
N GLN A 132 2.83 2.28 0.39
CA GLN A 132 2.42 3.56 -0.22
C GLN A 132 1.24 3.38 -1.18
N PHE A 133 1.28 2.33 -2.02
CA PHE A 133 0.20 2.00 -2.92
C PHE A 133 -1.11 1.70 -2.17
N MET A 134 -1.04 0.90 -1.11
CA MET A 134 -2.18 0.60 -0.24
C MET A 134 -2.73 1.85 0.45
N ASP A 135 -1.85 2.74 0.94
CA ASP A 135 -2.25 3.98 1.61
C ASP A 135 -2.94 4.96 0.66
N ALA A 136 -2.50 5.03 -0.60
CA ALA A 136 -3.09 5.93 -1.58
C ALA A 136 -4.37 5.42 -2.22
N THR A 137 -4.44 4.13 -2.54
CA THR A 137 -5.55 3.56 -3.31
C THR A 137 -6.62 2.91 -2.43
N GLY A 138 -6.26 2.52 -1.21
CA GLY A 138 -7.09 1.70 -0.32
C GLY A 138 -7.14 0.21 -0.73
N LEU A 139 -6.50 -0.17 -1.84
CA LEU A 139 -6.46 -1.54 -2.32
C LEU A 139 -5.69 -2.43 -1.34
N LYS A 140 -6.09 -3.70 -1.25
CA LYS A 140 -5.50 -4.69 -0.35
C LYS A 140 -4.94 -5.87 -1.14
N PRO A 141 -3.76 -6.40 -0.76
CA PRO A 141 -3.24 -7.63 -1.36
C PRO A 141 -4.24 -8.78 -1.22
N SER A 142 -4.37 -9.59 -2.27
CA SER A 142 -5.22 -10.77 -2.29
C SER A 142 -4.43 -11.97 -2.84
N SER A 143 -4.72 -13.16 -2.34
CA SER A 143 -4.26 -14.42 -2.91
C SER A 143 -5.31 -15.09 -3.79
N ALA A 144 -6.49 -14.48 -3.92
CA ALA A 144 -7.56 -14.99 -4.75
C ALA A 144 -7.15 -14.94 -6.22
N ARG A 145 -7.63 -15.89 -7.02
CA ARG A 145 -7.44 -15.82 -8.49
C ARG A 145 -8.46 -14.92 -9.19
N ARG A 146 -9.33 -14.24 -8.43
CA ARG A 146 -10.45 -13.44 -8.96
C ARG A 146 -10.03 -12.17 -9.70
N CYS A 147 -8.76 -11.80 -9.64
CA CYS A 147 -8.16 -10.74 -10.47
C CYS A 147 -7.79 -11.19 -11.88
N TYR A 148 -8.03 -12.45 -12.25
CA TYR A 148 -7.95 -12.88 -13.64
C TYR A 148 -9.36 -12.99 -14.24
N PRO A 149 -9.56 -12.70 -15.53
CA PRO A 149 -10.88 -12.70 -16.16
C PRO A 149 -11.71 -13.97 -15.96
N THR A 150 -11.07 -15.15 -16.02
CA THR A 150 -11.76 -16.45 -15.82
C THR A 150 -11.47 -17.05 -14.45
N HIS A 151 -10.83 -16.30 -13.56
CA HIS A 151 -10.28 -16.76 -12.30
C HIS A 151 -9.19 -17.85 -12.42
N GLU A 152 -8.59 -17.96 -13.62
CA GLU A 152 -7.51 -18.88 -13.92
C GLU A 152 -6.26 -18.12 -14.35
N TYR A 153 -5.10 -18.62 -13.95
CA TYR A 153 -3.80 -18.02 -14.24
C TYR A 153 -3.50 -17.92 -15.74
N ASP A 154 -4.06 -18.81 -16.54
CA ASP A 154 -3.87 -18.83 -18.00
C ASP A 154 -4.65 -17.72 -18.71
N SER A 155 -5.58 -17.05 -18.02
CA SER A 155 -6.29 -15.87 -18.53
C SER A 155 -5.58 -14.55 -18.29
N ARG A 156 -4.32 -14.57 -17.85
CA ARG A 156 -3.50 -13.38 -17.63
C ARG A 156 -3.38 -12.48 -18.87
N PRO A 157 -3.22 -11.16 -18.68
CA PRO A 157 -3.02 -10.24 -19.79
C PRO A 157 -1.71 -10.54 -20.52
N PRO A 158 -1.63 -10.31 -21.85
CA PRO A 158 -0.39 -10.44 -22.62
C PRO A 158 0.82 -9.65 -22.09
N VAL A 159 0.57 -8.53 -21.41
CA VAL A 159 1.63 -7.72 -20.77
C VAL A 159 2.05 -8.26 -19.39
N ALA A 160 1.44 -9.33 -18.89
CA ALA A 160 1.68 -9.89 -17.56
C ALA A 160 3.15 -10.18 -17.31
N ASP A 161 3.68 -9.59 -16.24
CA ASP A 161 5.00 -9.84 -15.67
C ASP A 161 4.98 -9.31 -14.24
N HIS A 162 5.61 -10.01 -13.31
CA HIS A 162 5.55 -9.66 -11.88
C HIS A 162 4.13 -9.36 -11.37
N ASP A 163 3.13 -10.10 -11.85
CA ASP A 163 1.72 -9.77 -11.63
C ASP A 163 1.21 -10.14 -10.22
N HIS A 164 0.40 -9.26 -9.63
CA HIS A 164 -0.12 -9.40 -8.28
C HIS A 164 -1.59 -9.06 -8.18
N CYS A 165 -2.31 -9.83 -7.36
CA CYS A 165 -3.73 -9.67 -7.16
C CYS A 165 -4.03 -8.67 -6.04
N TRP A 166 -4.99 -7.78 -6.29
CA TRP A 166 -5.46 -6.79 -5.34
C TRP A 166 -6.98 -6.84 -5.22
N PHE A 167 -7.49 -6.42 -4.08
CA PHE A 167 -8.91 -6.32 -3.77
C PHE A 167 -9.24 -4.89 -3.34
N ASP A 168 -10.26 -4.30 -3.96
CA ASP A 168 -10.86 -3.07 -3.45
C ASP A 168 -11.97 -3.42 -2.44
N PRO A 169 -11.80 -3.12 -1.14
CA PRO A 169 -12.85 -3.35 -0.16
C PRO A 169 -14.08 -2.46 -0.36
N GLU A 170 -13.96 -1.30 -1.00
CA GLU A 170 -15.09 -0.38 -1.22
C GLU A 170 -16.00 -0.87 -2.35
N ALA A 171 -15.44 -1.13 -3.53
CA ALA A 171 -16.19 -1.64 -4.68
C ALA A 171 -16.38 -3.16 -4.67
N ARG A 172 -15.71 -3.88 -3.76
CA ARG A 172 -15.71 -5.35 -3.65
C ARG A 172 -15.27 -6.06 -4.92
N VAL A 173 -14.30 -5.49 -5.63
CA VAL A 173 -13.77 -6.00 -6.90
C VAL A 173 -12.32 -6.45 -6.75
N HIS A 174 -11.91 -7.44 -7.53
CA HIS A 174 -10.51 -7.84 -7.64
C HIS A 174 -9.91 -7.22 -8.90
N ILE A 175 -8.67 -6.75 -8.78
CA ILE A 175 -7.90 -6.18 -9.88
C ILE A 175 -6.50 -6.79 -9.89
N LEU A 176 -5.83 -6.69 -11.02
CA LEU A 176 -4.48 -7.20 -11.21
C LEU A 176 -3.52 -6.02 -11.38
N SER A 177 -2.40 -6.03 -10.68
CA SER A 177 -1.23 -5.26 -11.12
C SER A 177 -0.31 -6.14 -11.94
N THR A 178 0.38 -5.53 -12.91
CA THR A 178 1.46 -6.15 -13.65
C THR A 178 2.55 -5.12 -13.90
N GLU A 179 3.80 -5.55 -13.78
CA GLU A 179 4.96 -4.67 -13.66
C GLU A 179 6.08 -5.13 -14.58
N PRO A 180 5.86 -5.02 -15.92
CA PRO A 180 6.79 -5.53 -16.89
C PRO A 180 8.05 -4.69 -17.04
N TYR A 181 9.13 -5.35 -17.42
CA TYR A 181 10.32 -4.62 -17.90
C TYR A 181 10.00 -3.84 -19.19
N PRO A 182 10.65 -2.66 -19.36
CA PRO A 182 10.41 -1.80 -20.52
C PRO A 182 10.44 -2.52 -21.87
N GLY A 183 9.56 -2.09 -22.77
CA GLY A 183 9.40 -2.63 -24.11
C GLY A 183 8.55 -3.91 -24.21
N ARG A 184 8.19 -4.56 -23.09
CA ARG A 184 7.20 -5.67 -23.14
C ARG A 184 5.80 -5.14 -23.49
N THR A 185 5.42 -3.98 -22.97
CA THR A 185 4.14 -3.33 -23.29
C THR A 185 4.01 -3.05 -24.80
N GLU A 186 4.99 -2.38 -25.40
CA GLU A 186 4.98 -2.07 -26.83
C GLU A 186 4.86 -3.32 -27.71
N ARG A 187 5.60 -4.39 -27.38
CA ARG A 187 5.52 -5.68 -28.09
C ARG A 187 4.20 -6.43 -27.86
N GLY A 188 3.47 -6.08 -26.80
CA GLY A 188 2.25 -6.74 -26.34
C GLY A 188 0.97 -6.03 -26.78
N GLU A 189 1.03 -4.75 -27.13
CA GLU A 189 -0.13 -3.86 -27.27
C GLU A 189 -1.26 -4.43 -28.17
N PRO A 190 -1.01 -4.93 -29.39
CA PRO A 190 -2.10 -5.47 -30.22
C PRO A 190 -2.81 -6.67 -29.57
N ARG A 191 -2.05 -7.51 -28.86
CA ARG A 191 -2.61 -8.65 -28.12
C ARG A 191 -3.33 -8.19 -26.86
N GLN A 192 -2.84 -7.14 -26.21
CA GLN A 192 -3.47 -6.57 -25.02
C GLN A 192 -4.86 -6.02 -25.34
N ILE A 193 -5.01 -5.23 -26.42
CA ILE A 193 -6.29 -4.68 -26.86
C ILE A 193 -7.31 -5.79 -27.16
N GLU A 194 -6.89 -6.85 -27.85
CA GLU A 194 -7.78 -7.98 -28.13
C GLU A 194 -8.14 -8.77 -26.86
N TRP A 195 -7.21 -8.89 -25.90
CA TRP A 195 -7.46 -9.50 -24.61
C TRP A 195 -8.49 -8.70 -23.80
N GLU A 196 -8.34 -7.38 -23.73
CA GLU A 196 -9.29 -6.48 -23.07
C GLU A 196 -10.70 -6.62 -23.64
N ARG A 197 -10.82 -6.56 -24.97
CA ARG A 197 -12.09 -6.71 -25.70
C ARG A 197 -12.74 -8.06 -25.44
N ARG A 198 -11.95 -9.14 -25.46
CA ARG A 198 -12.43 -10.51 -25.23
C ARG A 198 -12.97 -10.70 -23.82
N HIS A 199 -12.32 -10.10 -22.84
CA HIS A 199 -12.60 -10.35 -21.43
C HIS A 199 -13.50 -9.28 -20.79
N GLY A 200 -13.71 -8.13 -21.44
CA GLY A 200 -14.40 -7.00 -20.83
C GLY A 200 -13.55 -6.34 -19.73
N TRP A 201 -12.25 -6.26 -19.95
CA TRP A 201 -11.27 -5.69 -19.03
C TRP A 201 -10.68 -4.40 -19.60
N SER A 202 -10.06 -3.61 -18.75
CA SER A 202 -9.37 -2.38 -19.11
C SER A 202 -8.02 -2.31 -18.40
N THR A 203 -7.04 -1.80 -19.12
CA THR A 203 -5.68 -1.55 -18.68
C THR A 203 -5.47 -0.05 -18.42
N ILE A 204 -4.86 0.27 -17.28
CA ILE A 204 -4.51 1.62 -16.86
C ILE A 204 -3.01 1.65 -16.60
N TYR A 205 -2.33 2.56 -17.27
CA TYR A 205 -0.90 2.83 -17.09
C TYR A 205 -0.73 3.86 -15.97
N VAL A 206 0.18 3.57 -15.05
CA VAL A 206 0.38 4.36 -13.83
C VAL A 206 1.72 5.08 -13.89
N ASN A 207 1.69 6.41 -13.79
CA ASN A 207 2.87 7.27 -13.77
C ASN A 207 3.30 7.62 -12.34
N TRP A 208 3.61 6.59 -11.54
CA TRP A 208 4.07 6.75 -10.15
C TRP A 208 5.41 6.04 -9.87
N GLY A 209 5.95 5.31 -10.86
CA GLY A 209 6.92 4.25 -10.66
C GLY A 209 6.21 2.89 -10.60
N SER A 210 6.82 1.89 -9.97
CA SER A 210 6.25 0.54 -9.80
C SER A 210 6.52 0.00 -8.41
N ILE A 211 5.71 -0.95 -7.93
CA ILE A 211 5.94 -1.59 -6.64
C ILE A 211 7.21 -2.45 -6.69
N TYR A 212 7.38 -3.22 -7.77
CA TYR A 212 8.53 -4.06 -8.05
C TYR A 212 9.83 -3.25 -8.09
N GLY A 213 9.84 -2.03 -8.62
CA GLY A 213 11.04 -1.20 -8.78
C GLY A 213 11.88 -1.61 -10.00
N ASN A 214 13.18 -1.33 -9.97
CA ASN A 214 14.13 -1.66 -11.06
C ASN A 214 13.74 -1.12 -12.45
N GLY A 215 13.09 0.05 -12.51
CA GLY A 215 12.65 0.67 -13.77
C GLY A 215 11.57 -0.10 -14.53
N THR A 216 10.85 -1.00 -13.86
CA THR A 216 9.67 -1.66 -14.44
C THR A 216 8.52 -0.67 -14.61
N GLU A 217 7.66 -0.92 -15.58
CA GLU A 217 6.41 -0.18 -15.77
C GLU A 217 5.41 -0.57 -14.66
N PHE A 218 4.35 0.22 -14.47
CA PHE A 218 3.27 -0.17 -13.56
C PHE A 218 1.92 -0.04 -14.23
N ILE A 219 1.23 -1.17 -14.28
CA ILE A 219 0.02 -1.33 -15.05
C ILE A 219 -1.02 -1.99 -14.15
N LEU A 220 -2.23 -1.44 -14.14
CA LEU A 220 -3.38 -2.03 -13.46
C LEU A 220 -4.39 -2.51 -14.49
N CYS A 221 -4.84 -3.75 -14.35
CA CYS A 221 -5.89 -4.34 -15.16
C CYS A 221 -7.12 -4.62 -14.28
N CYS A 222 -8.30 -4.24 -14.75
CA CYS A 222 -9.55 -4.42 -14.00
C CYS A 222 -10.73 -4.70 -14.93
N PRO A 223 -11.88 -5.17 -14.42
CA PRO A 223 -13.12 -5.21 -15.19
C PRO A 223 -13.47 -3.80 -15.70
N ALA A 224 -13.87 -3.68 -16.97
CA ALA A 224 -14.10 -2.38 -17.62
C ALA A 224 -15.12 -1.50 -16.88
N ALA A 225 -16.13 -2.10 -16.25
CA ALA A 225 -17.13 -1.39 -15.44
C ALA A 225 -16.54 -0.68 -14.18
N TYR A 226 -15.32 -1.03 -13.77
CA TYR A 226 -14.63 -0.45 -12.62
C TYR A 226 -13.51 0.53 -13.03
N ALA A 227 -13.23 0.68 -14.32
CA ALA A 227 -12.09 1.45 -14.82
C ALA A 227 -12.07 2.90 -14.31
N GLU A 228 -13.20 3.62 -14.35
CA GLU A 228 -13.30 5.00 -13.87
C GLU A 228 -12.99 5.15 -12.36
N VAL A 229 -13.44 4.20 -11.55
CA VAL A 229 -13.18 4.21 -10.10
C VAL A 229 -11.70 3.93 -9.82
N LEU A 230 -11.11 3.00 -10.59
CA LEU A 230 -9.68 2.72 -10.48
C LEU A 230 -8.82 3.89 -10.95
N SER A 231 -9.18 4.56 -12.06
CA SER A 231 -8.51 5.75 -12.56
C SER A 231 -8.47 6.86 -11.50
N ALA A 232 -9.58 7.11 -10.79
CA ALA A 232 -9.60 8.08 -9.70
C ALA A 232 -8.65 7.71 -8.54
N LYS A 233 -8.51 6.41 -8.22
CA LYS A 233 -7.54 5.93 -7.22
C LYS A 233 -6.09 6.06 -7.73
N VAL A 234 -5.85 5.87 -9.02
CA VAL A 234 -4.55 6.10 -9.66
C VAL A 234 -4.16 7.58 -9.62
N GLU A 235 -5.08 8.50 -9.93
CA GLU A 235 -4.80 9.93 -9.80
C GLU A 235 -4.40 10.33 -8.37
N LEU A 236 -5.01 9.71 -7.35
CA LEU A 236 -4.65 9.94 -5.95
C LEU A 236 -3.26 9.39 -5.62
N LEU A 237 -2.86 8.27 -6.23
CA LEU A 237 -1.52 7.70 -6.10
C LEU A 237 -0.47 8.59 -6.78
N GLU A 238 -0.70 9.01 -8.02
CA GLU A 238 0.22 9.86 -8.78
C GLU A 238 0.42 11.24 -8.15
N ARG A 239 -0.58 11.75 -7.41
CA ARG A 239 -0.48 12.98 -6.61
C ARG A 239 0.06 12.75 -5.19
N SER A 240 0.26 11.50 -4.77
CA SER A 240 0.83 11.16 -3.47
C SER A 240 2.35 11.30 -3.47
N SER A 241 2.99 10.97 -2.35
CA SER A 241 4.45 10.91 -2.31
C SER A 241 4.98 10.00 -3.43
N PRO A 242 6.08 10.36 -4.10
CA PRO A 242 6.72 9.49 -5.09
C PRO A 242 7.00 8.10 -4.53
N ALA A 243 7.03 7.10 -5.41
CA ALA A 243 7.48 5.76 -5.03
C ALA A 243 8.84 5.84 -4.35
N VAL A 244 8.99 5.10 -3.24
CA VAL A 244 10.27 4.98 -2.54
C VAL A 244 11.32 4.45 -3.51
N GLU A 245 12.46 5.13 -3.58
CA GLU A 245 13.67 4.64 -4.25
C GLU A 245 14.39 3.63 -3.35
N ASP A 246 15.04 2.62 -3.95
CA ASP A 246 15.71 1.56 -3.18
C ASP A 246 16.90 2.13 -2.36
N GLU A 247 17.51 3.22 -2.81
CA GLU A 247 18.57 3.96 -2.11
C GLU A 247 18.11 4.62 -0.81
N ALA A 248 16.79 4.81 -0.62
CA ALA A 248 16.24 5.32 0.63
C ALA A 248 16.26 4.27 1.75
N VAL A 249 16.50 2.99 1.42
CA VAL A 249 16.62 1.92 2.40
C VAL A 249 17.98 2.00 3.10
N VAL A 250 17.94 2.20 4.40
CA VAL A 250 19.14 2.24 5.25
C VAL A 250 19.65 0.82 5.45
N ILE A 251 20.92 0.60 5.10
CA ILE A 251 21.64 -0.65 5.34
C ILE A 251 22.73 -0.41 6.38
N GLU A 252 22.66 -1.19 7.46
CA GLU A 252 23.67 -1.27 8.49
C GLU A 252 24.34 -2.63 8.41
N THR A 253 25.65 -2.68 8.22
CA THR A 253 26.43 -3.93 8.27
C THR A 253 26.90 -4.17 9.71
N PHE A 254 26.74 -5.41 10.18
CA PHE A 254 27.29 -5.82 11.46
C PHE A 254 28.77 -6.14 11.30
N ASP A 255 29.60 -5.55 12.17
CA ASP A 255 31.01 -5.92 12.27
C ASP A 255 31.14 -7.35 12.85
N PRO A 256 31.70 -8.31 12.09
CA PRO A 256 31.94 -9.67 12.58
C PRO A 256 32.82 -9.70 13.83
N ALA A 257 33.76 -8.75 13.95
CA ALA A 257 34.70 -8.66 15.08
C ALA A 257 34.06 -8.08 16.35
N ALA A 258 32.92 -7.39 16.24
CA ALA A 258 32.19 -6.83 17.36
C ALA A 258 31.29 -7.86 18.10
N ARG A 259 31.12 -9.07 17.55
CA ARG A 259 30.42 -10.16 18.25
C ARG A 259 31.27 -10.66 19.42
N LYS A 260 31.04 -10.11 20.61
CA LYS A 260 31.43 -10.77 21.86
C LYS A 260 30.78 -12.14 21.88
N VAL A 261 31.57 -13.18 21.65
CA VAL A 261 31.15 -14.56 21.89
C VAL A 261 30.89 -14.65 23.39
N ILE A 262 29.62 -14.69 23.78
CA ILE A 262 29.25 -15.11 25.12
C ILE A 262 29.47 -16.62 25.13
N VAL A 263 30.66 -17.03 25.57
CA VAL A 263 30.92 -18.42 25.91
C VAL A 263 30.15 -18.68 27.19
N PHE A 264 29.20 -19.61 27.13
CA PHE A 264 28.60 -20.18 28.33
C PHE A 264 29.56 -21.26 28.82
N ASP A 265 30.13 -21.06 30.02
CA ASP A 265 30.88 -22.09 30.76
C ASP A 265 29.95 -23.24 31.19
#